data_AF-A0A3D2YKN7-F1
#
_entry.id   AF-A0A3D2YKN7-F1
#
_cell.length_a   1.000
_cell.length_b   1.000
_cell.length_c   1.000
_cell.angle_alpha   90.00
_cell.angle_beta   90.00
_cell.angle_gamma   90.00
#
_symmetry.space_group_name_H-M   'P 1'
#
loop_
_entity.id
_entity.type
_entity.pdbx_description
1 polymer ?
#
loop_
_entity_poly.entity_id
_entity_poly.type
_entity_poly.pdbx_seq_one_letter_code
_entity_poly.pdbx_strand_id
1 'polypeptide(L)'
;MTLEEFYCIAGGSAAETAPRLGGADATRRFLRLFPLDDSFPQLSEALGRGDAQTAFRAAHTLKGVAANLGLERLRALASDMTECLRSGELSGAQARLAETETSYRRVLAALEELE
;
A
#
# COMPACT_ATOMS: atom_id res chain seq x y z
N MET A 1 -6.88 6.53 -17.95
CA MET A 1 -7.43 5.29 -17.35
C MET A 1 -8.68 5.61 -16.55
N THR A 2 -9.63 4.67 -16.45
CA THR A 2 -10.83 4.80 -15.61
C THR A 2 -10.55 4.38 -14.16
N LEU A 3 -11.43 4.77 -13.23
CA LEU A 3 -11.29 4.37 -11.83
C LEU A 3 -11.44 2.84 -11.66
N GLU A 4 -12.26 2.19 -12.49
CA GLU A 4 -12.43 0.73 -12.45
C GLU A 4 -11.15 0.01 -12.88
N GLU A 5 -10.54 0.43 -14.00
CA GLU A 5 -9.28 -0.11 -14.48
C GLU A 5 -8.14 0.06 -13.46
N PHE A 6 -8.09 1.22 -12.78
CA PHE A 6 -7.15 1.44 -11.68
C PHE A 6 -7.31 0.40 -10.58
N TYR A 7 -8.54 0.18 -10.12
CA TYR A 7 -8.80 -0.78 -9.05
C TYR A 7 -8.55 -2.22 -9.48
N CYS A 8 -8.81 -2.59 -10.74
CA CYS A 8 -8.39 -3.89 -11.28
C CYS A 8 -6.86 -4.10 -11.16
N ILE A 9 -6.05 -3.08 -11.47
CA ILE A 9 -4.58 -3.15 -11.32
C ILE A 9 -4.19 -3.27 -9.84
N ALA A 10 -4.83 -2.49 -8.97
CA ALA A 10 -4.58 -2.51 -7.52
C ALA A 10 -5.12 -3.78 -6.81
N GLY A 11 -5.90 -4.61 -7.51
CA GLY A 11 -6.56 -5.80 -6.99
C GLY A 11 -7.82 -5.52 -6.17
N GLY A 12 -8.36 -4.30 -6.24
CA GLY A 12 -9.56 -3.86 -5.52
C GLY A 12 -10.76 -3.63 -6.45
N SER A 13 -11.76 -2.92 -5.92
CA SER A 13 -13.01 -2.59 -6.61
C SER A 13 -13.42 -1.13 -6.40
N ALA A 14 -13.72 -0.41 -7.49
CA ALA A 14 -14.23 0.96 -7.39
C ALA A 14 -15.64 0.97 -6.77
N ALA A 15 -16.47 -0.02 -7.11
CA ALA A 15 -17.82 -0.17 -6.60
C ALA A 15 -17.86 -0.35 -5.07
N GLU A 16 -16.86 -1.02 -4.48
CA GLU A 16 -16.75 -1.20 -3.02
C GLU A 16 -16.06 -0.03 -2.33
N THR A 17 -15.11 0.61 -3.00
CA THR A 17 -14.26 1.63 -2.37
C THR A 17 -14.83 3.03 -2.50
N ALA A 18 -15.40 3.39 -3.65
CA ALA A 18 -15.90 4.73 -3.90
C ALA A 18 -17.01 5.17 -2.93
N PRO A 19 -18.04 4.35 -2.62
CA PRO A 19 -19.07 4.74 -1.67
C PRO A 19 -18.53 5.05 -0.27
N ARG A 20 -17.52 4.31 0.20
CA ARG A 20 -16.89 4.51 1.51
C ARG A 20 -16.10 5.82 1.59
N LEU A 21 -15.58 6.29 0.46
CA LEU A 21 -14.78 7.51 0.35
C LEU A 21 -15.60 8.73 -0.09
N GLY A 22 -16.93 8.61 -0.24
CA GLY A 22 -17.80 9.73 -0.63
C GLY A 22 -18.00 9.88 -2.14
N GLY A 23 -17.83 8.80 -2.91
CA GLY A 23 -18.04 8.74 -4.36
C GLY A 23 -16.75 8.86 -5.17
N ALA A 24 -16.86 8.62 -6.48
CA ALA A 24 -15.71 8.47 -7.38
C ALA A 24 -14.78 9.69 -7.40
N ASP A 25 -15.32 10.91 -7.34
CA ASP A 25 -14.51 12.14 -7.36
C ASP A 25 -13.72 12.33 -6.06
N ALA A 26 -14.32 11.99 -4.91
CA ALA A 26 -13.63 12.01 -3.64
C ALA A 26 -12.53 10.94 -3.59
N THR A 27 -12.82 9.75 -4.11
CA THR A 27 -11.82 8.68 -4.27
C THR A 27 -10.61 9.13 -5.07
N ARG A 28 -10.80 9.75 -6.24
CA ARG A 28 -9.69 10.28 -7.05
C ARG A 28 -8.84 11.30 -6.27
N ARG A 29 -9.49 12.20 -5.52
CA ARG A 29 -8.76 13.16 -4.67
C ARG A 29 -7.92 12.49 -3.59
N PHE A 30 -8.45 11.48 -2.91
CA PHE A 30 -7.69 10.76 -1.87
C PHE A 30 -6.57 9.89 -2.46
N LEU A 31 -6.81 9.23 -3.59
CA LEU A 31 -5.79 8.46 -4.29
C LEU A 31 -4.59 9.32 -4.70
N ARG A 32 -4.81 10.58 -5.10
CA ARG A 32 -3.74 11.55 -5.40
C ARG A 32 -2.86 11.92 -4.20
N LEU A 33 -3.30 11.63 -2.98
CA LEU A 33 -2.48 11.84 -1.77
C LEU A 33 -1.55 10.66 -1.47
N PHE A 34 -1.78 9.49 -2.07
CA PHE A 34 -0.99 8.28 -1.82
C PHE A 34 0.52 8.47 -2.07
N PRO A 35 0.99 9.16 -3.13
CA PRO A 35 2.42 9.39 -3.33
C PRO A 35 3.09 10.26 -2.26
N LEU A 36 2.32 10.96 -1.43
CA LEU A 36 2.83 11.77 -0.31
C LEU A 36 3.05 10.96 0.97
N ASP A 37 2.65 9.68 0.97
CA ASP A 37 2.87 8.77 2.10
C ASP A 37 4.25 8.08 1.98
N ASP A 38 5.10 8.33 2.98
CA ASP A 38 6.47 7.81 3.02
C ASP A 38 6.58 6.43 3.70
N SER A 39 5.46 5.76 4.00
CA SER A 39 5.50 4.54 4.80
C SER A 39 6.22 3.38 4.09
N PHE A 40 6.11 3.26 2.75
CA PHE A 40 6.87 2.25 2.00
C PHE A 40 8.38 2.54 1.95
N PRO A 41 8.86 3.75 1.59
CA PRO A 41 10.27 4.10 1.71
C PRO A 41 10.84 3.86 3.10
N GLN A 42 10.14 4.27 4.16
CA GLN A 42 10.55 4.05 5.55
C GLN A 42 10.63 2.57 5.91
N LEU A 43 9.68 1.76 5.43
CA LEU A 43 9.69 0.30 5.60
C LEU A 43 10.93 -0.33 4.96
N SER A 44 11.20 0.00 3.71
CA SER A 44 12.36 -0.52 2.97
C SER A 44 13.68 -0.16 3.67
N GLU A 45 13.83 1.11 4.07
CA GLU A 45 15.01 1.61 4.74
C GLU A 45 15.21 0.96 6.13
N ALA A 46 14.15 0.84 6.93
CA ALA A 46 14.22 0.20 8.24
C ALA A 46 14.57 -1.29 8.16
N LEU A 47 14.03 -2.01 7.17
CA LEU A 47 14.41 -3.39 6.89
C LEU A 47 15.89 -3.51 6.51
N GLY A 48 16.42 -2.58 5.71
CA GLY A 48 17.84 -2.53 5.34
C GLY A 48 18.77 -2.30 6.53
N ARG A 49 18.31 -1.57 7.55
CA ARG A 49 19.04 -1.34 8.82
C ARG A 49 18.84 -2.42 9.87
N GLY A 50 17.95 -3.40 9.64
CA GLY A 50 17.56 -4.38 10.65
C GLY A 50 16.76 -3.77 11.82
N ASP A 51 16.14 -2.62 11.63
CA ASP A 51 15.30 -1.96 12.64
C ASP A 51 13.86 -2.50 12.57
N ALA A 52 13.62 -3.61 13.28
CA ALA A 52 12.32 -4.28 13.29
C ALA A 52 11.19 -3.40 13.82
N GLN A 53 11.46 -2.52 14.79
CA GLN A 53 10.43 -1.70 15.42
C GLN A 53 9.98 -0.56 14.49
N THR A 54 10.91 0.07 13.78
CA THR A 54 10.57 1.09 12.78
C THR A 54 9.94 0.45 11.56
N ALA A 55 10.45 -0.70 11.09
CA ALA A 55 9.84 -1.46 10.00
C ALA A 55 8.40 -1.86 10.33
N PHE A 56 8.12 -2.35 11.54
CA PHE A 56 6.77 -2.70 11.98
C PHE A 56 5.81 -1.51 11.88
N ARG A 57 6.22 -0.35 12.42
CA ARG A 57 5.40 0.88 12.38
C ARG A 57 5.13 1.32 10.94
N ALA A 58 6.14 1.30 10.08
CA ALA A 58 6.01 1.66 8.68
C ALA A 58 5.09 0.70 7.91
N ALA A 59 5.26 -0.62 8.07
CA ALA A 59 4.38 -1.63 7.47
C ALA A 59 2.92 -1.50 7.94
N HIS A 60 2.72 -1.23 9.24
CA HIS A 60 1.40 -1.04 9.82
C HIS A 60 0.70 0.21 9.25
N THR A 61 1.44 1.32 9.10
CA THR A 61 0.92 2.53 8.44
C THR A 61 0.56 2.27 6.98
N LEU A 62 1.46 1.64 6.22
CA LEU A 62 1.24 1.28 4.81
C LEU A 62 -0.01 0.42 4.63
N LYS A 63 -0.20 -0.58 5.51
CA LYS A 63 -1.40 -1.43 5.56
C LYS A 63 -2.66 -0.60 5.73
N GLY A 64 -2.65 0.36 6.67
CA GLY A 64 -3.80 1.22 6.95
C GLY A 64 -4.14 2.14 5.78
N VAL A 65 -3.13 2.79 5.20
CA VAL A 65 -3.28 3.65 4.01
C VAL A 65 -3.86 2.83 2.84
N ALA A 66 -3.27 1.67 2.54
CA ALA A 66 -3.73 0.79 1.49
C ALA A 66 -5.17 0.29 1.72
N ALA A 67 -5.54 -0.05 2.97
CA ALA A 67 -6.90 -0.47 3.31
C ALA A 67 -7.94 0.63 3.09
N ASN A 68 -7.63 1.85 3.52
CA ASN A 68 -8.52 3.00 3.38
C ASN A 68 -8.74 3.38 1.91
N LEU A 69 -7.72 3.20 1.08
CA LEU A 69 -7.76 3.50 -0.35
C LEU A 69 -8.18 2.30 -1.22
N GLY A 70 -8.50 1.15 -0.64
CA GLY A 70 -8.91 -0.05 -1.39
C GLY A 70 -7.81 -0.64 -2.28
N LEU A 71 -6.53 -0.42 -1.95
CA LEU A 71 -5.37 -0.93 -2.67
C LEU A 71 -5.07 -2.37 -2.24
N GLU A 72 -5.98 -3.29 -2.53
CA GLU A 72 -6.09 -4.58 -1.84
C GLU A 72 -4.83 -5.46 -1.95
N ARG A 73 -4.17 -5.50 -3.11
CA ARG A 73 -2.91 -6.25 -3.25
C ARG A 73 -1.82 -5.71 -2.34
N LEU A 74 -1.65 -4.39 -2.30
CA LEU A 74 -0.67 -3.73 -1.45
C LEU A 74 -1.04 -3.89 0.03
N ARG A 75 -2.34 -3.80 0.37
CA ARG A 75 -2.85 -4.02 1.73
C ARG A 75 -2.51 -5.42 2.23
N ALA A 76 -2.74 -6.45 1.43
CA ALA A 76 -2.45 -7.83 1.79
C ALA A 76 -0.95 -8.03 2.09
N LEU A 77 -0.08 -7.58 1.18
CA LEU A 77 1.37 -7.67 1.34
C LEU A 77 1.89 -6.90 2.57
N ALA A 78 1.41 -5.66 2.78
CA ALA A 78 1.75 -4.87 3.95
C ALA A 78 1.22 -5.51 5.25
N SER A 79 0.08 -6.19 5.20
CA SER A 79 -0.45 -6.95 6.34
C SER A 79 0.46 -8.13 6.69
N ASP A 80 0.88 -8.92 5.70
CA ASP A 80 1.78 -10.04 5.96
C ASP A 80 3.12 -9.58 6.54
N MET A 81 3.69 -8.50 6.00
CA MET A 81 4.90 -7.89 6.56
C MET A 81 4.68 -7.39 7.99
N THR A 82 3.52 -6.79 8.27
CA THR A 82 3.15 -6.34 9.63
C THR A 82 3.13 -7.51 10.61
N GLU A 83 2.59 -8.66 10.22
CA GLU A 83 2.52 -9.83 11.10
C GLU A 83 3.90 -10.48 11.33
N CYS A 84 4.77 -10.57 10.31
CA CYS A 84 6.17 -10.96 10.51
C CYS A 84 6.89 -10.01 11.48
N LEU A 85 6.74 -8.70 11.28
CA LEU A 85 7.44 -7.69 12.09
C LEU A 85 6.86 -7.56 13.51
N ARG A 86 5.61 -7.98 13.73
CA ARG A 86 4.98 -7.99 15.07
C ARG A 86 5.75 -8.85 16.06
N SER A 87 6.31 -9.97 15.60
CA SER A 87 7.15 -10.87 16.41
C SER A 87 8.65 -10.52 16.31
N GLY A 88 9.02 -9.46 15.60
CA GLY A 88 10.41 -9.10 15.31
C GLY A 88 11.07 -9.91 14.20
N GLU A 89 10.31 -10.70 13.44
CA GLU A 89 10.84 -11.55 12.36
C GLU A 89 11.16 -10.72 11.11
N LEU A 90 12.39 -10.21 11.05
CA LEU A 90 12.88 -9.43 9.92
C LEU A 90 12.91 -10.26 8.62
N SER A 91 13.44 -11.49 8.68
CA SER A 91 13.64 -12.35 7.51
C SER A 91 12.36 -12.57 6.70
N GLY A 92 11.25 -12.86 7.39
CA GLY A 92 9.95 -13.04 6.76
C GLY A 92 9.44 -11.77 6.07
N ALA A 93 9.70 -10.60 6.64
CA ALA A 93 9.36 -9.33 6.02
C ALA A 93 10.27 -9.01 4.83
N GLN A 94 11.60 -9.24 4.93
CA GLN A 94 12.51 -9.06 3.79
C GLN A 94 12.17 -9.96 2.61
N ALA A 95 11.75 -11.20 2.85
CA ALA A 95 11.31 -12.12 1.79
C ALA A 95 10.12 -11.58 0.97
N ARG A 96 9.32 -10.67 1.55
CA ARG A 96 8.14 -10.06 0.92
C ARG A 96 8.42 -8.69 0.29
N LEU A 97 9.57 -8.07 0.60
CA LEU A 97 9.86 -6.68 0.23
C LEU A 97 9.79 -6.45 -1.29
N ALA A 98 10.35 -7.36 -2.09
CA ALA A 98 10.38 -7.21 -3.55
C ALA A 98 8.98 -7.25 -4.18
N GLU A 99 8.09 -8.10 -3.67
CA GLU A 99 6.70 -8.16 -4.15
C GLU A 99 5.92 -6.91 -3.70
N THR A 100 6.10 -6.48 -2.44
CA THR A 100 5.50 -5.25 -1.92
C THR A 100 5.95 -4.04 -2.73
N GLU A 101 7.23 -3.92 -3.06
CA GLU A 101 7.78 -2.86 -3.90
C GLU A 101 7.18 -2.86 -5.30
N THR A 102 7.03 -4.05 -5.90
CA THR A 102 6.40 -4.20 -7.22
C THR A 102 4.95 -3.75 -7.19
N SER A 103 4.19 -4.14 -6.16
CA SER A 103 2.80 -3.71 -5.97
C SER A 103 2.71 -2.19 -5.76
N TYR A 104 3.56 -1.63 -4.90
CA TYR A 104 3.63 -0.20 -4.63
C TYR A 104 3.92 0.61 -5.90
N ARG A 105 4.94 0.22 -6.68
CA ARG A 105 5.26 0.87 -7.97
C ARG A 105 4.15 0.76 -9.00
N ARG A 106 3.45 -0.37 -9.06
CA ARG A 106 2.28 -0.54 -9.95
C ARG A 106 1.16 0.42 -9.59
N VAL A 107 0.89 0.63 -8.31
CA VAL A 107 -0.09 1.63 -7.86
C VAL A 107 0.34 3.02 -8.31
N LEU A 108 1.60 3.41 -8.09
CA LEU A 108 2.10 4.74 -8.50
C LEU A 108 1.97 4.96 -10.02
N ALA A 109 2.42 4.00 -10.83
CA ALA A 109 2.30 4.08 -12.28
C ALA A 109 0.83 4.14 -12.74
N ALA A 110 -0.06 3.38 -12.09
CA ALA A 110 -1.49 3.45 -12.37
C ALA A 110 -2.08 4.82 -11.97
N LEU A 111 -1.63 5.43 -10.86
CA LEU A 111 -2.10 6.76 -10.49
C LEU A 111 -1.71 7.84 -11.51
N GLU A 112 -0.54 7.72 -12.14
CA GLU A 112 -0.12 8.64 -13.20
C GLU A 112 -1.04 8.60 -14.42
N GLU A 113 -1.60 7.44 -14.74
CA GLU A 113 -2.54 7.23 -15.85
C GLU A 113 -4.01 7.52 -15.49
N LEU A 114 -4.31 7.66 -14.18
CA LEU A 114 -5.63 7.99 -13.64
C LEU A 114 -5.78 9.51 -13.50
N GLU A 115 -6.02 10.21 -14.61
CA GLU A 115 -6.44 11.62 -14.58
C GLU A 115 -7.77 11.81 -13.82
#